data_AF-A0A3N5JR59-F1
#
_entry.id   AF-A0A3N5JR59-F1
#
_cell.length_a   1.000
_cell.length_b   1.000
_cell.length_c   1.000
_cell.angle_alpha   90.00
_cell.angle_beta   90.00
_cell.angle_gamma   90.00
#
_symmetry.space_group_name_H-M   'P 1'
#
loop_
_entity.id
_entity.type
_entity.pdbx_description
1 polymer ?
#
loop_
_entity_poly.entity_id
_entity_poly.type
_entity_poly.pdbx_seq_one_letter_code
_entity_poly.pdbx_strand_id
1 'polypeptide(L)'
;MKGIQISKVDWKWVGIGYCFFVVFHLLPTFILNGLSLHMDMLPLGVELFVGLAIVAFYIGYRSRGVTILEPVISVLLYDITLLFEFRNLWGRSASGSVWIILLWGFLTLVMAVCSAWLGELFQARMRAKA
;
A
#
# COMPACT_ATOMS: atom_id res chain seq x y z
N MET A 1 15.52 23.19 19.54
CA MET A 1 14.59 22.23 18.90
C MET A 1 14.40 22.67 17.46
N LYS A 2 14.95 21.93 16.48
CA LYS A 2 14.68 22.23 15.05
C LYS A 2 13.20 21.94 14.80
N GLY A 3 12.45 22.97 14.43
CA GLY A 3 11.02 22.86 14.15
C GLY A 3 10.78 21.77 13.11
N ILE A 4 9.74 20.96 13.34
CA ILE A 4 9.22 20.01 12.35
C ILE A 4 8.87 20.84 11.11
N GLN A 5 9.73 20.85 10.09
CA GLN A 5 9.36 21.37 8.79
C GLN A 5 8.35 20.38 8.22
N ILE A 6 7.06 20.76 8.24
CA ILE A 6 6.03 20.05 7.49
C ILE A 6 6.39 20.24 6.01
N SER A 7 7.11 19.28 5.43
CA SER A 7 7.27 19.24 3.99
C SER A 7 5.89 19.07 3.37
N LYS A 8 5.59 19.86 2.34
CA LYS A 8 4.36 19.65 1.56
C LYS A 8 4.38 18.23 1.00
N VAL A 9 3.25 17.52 1.09
CA VAL A 9 3.05 16.22 0.46
C VAL A 9 3.37 16.32 -1.04
N ASP A 10 4.27 15.47 -1.53
CA ASP A 10 4.55 15.39 -2.95
C ASP A 10 3.57 14.42 -3.63
N TRP A 11 2.55 15.00 -4.26
CA TRP A 11 1.50 14.26 -4.96
C TRP A 11 2.02 13.35 -6.08
N LYS A 12 3.22 13.60 -6.61
CA LYS A 12 3.85 12.69 -7.57
C LYS A 12 4.10 11.32 -6.94
N TRP A 13 4.62 11.29 -5.71
CA TRP A 13 4.89 10.04 -5.00
C TRP A 13 3.62 9.35 -4.53
N VAL A 14 2.58 10.11 -4.19
CA VAL A 14 1.25 9.55 -3.92
C VAL A 14 0.70 8.82 -5.16
N GLY A 15 0.75 9.46 -6.33
CA GLY A 15 0.30 8.85 -7.58
C GLY A 15 1.11 7.61 -7.96
N ILE A 16 2.44 7.66 -7.82
CA ILE A 16 3.32 6.52 -8.08
C ILE A 16 3.00 5.35 -7.14
N GLY A 17 2.82 5.62 -5.85
CA GLY A 17 2.47 4.58 -4.88
C GLY A 17 1.14 3.92 -5.17
N TYR A 18 0.11 4.73 -5.45
CA TYR A 18 -1.19 4.22 -5.86
C TYR A 18 -1.08 3.32 -7.11
N CYS A 19 -0.41 3.79 -8.17
CA CYS A 19 -0.22 3.01 -9.39
C CYS A 19 0.52 1.70 -9.13
N PHE A 20 1.54 1.71 -8.26
CA PHE A 20 2.24 0.48 -7.90
C PHE A 20 1.36 -0.50 -7.13
N PHE A 21 0.53 -0.03 -6.20
CA PHE A 21 -0.42 -0.91 -5.52
C PHE A 21 -1.44 -1.50 -6.50
N VAL A 22 -1.92 -0.73 -7.47
CA VAL A 22 -2.80 -1.26 -8.52
C VAL A 22 -2.08 -2.32 -9.36
N VAL A 23 -0.89 -2.02 -9.86
CA VAL A 23 -0.15 -2.90 -10.79
C VAL A 23 0.37 -4.16 -10.11
N PHE A 24 0.85 -4.07 -8.87
CA PHE A 24 1.48 -5.18 -8.17
C PHE A 24 0.55 -5.95 -7.24
N HIS A 25 -0.62 -5.39 -6.91
CA HIS A 25 -1.61 -6.10 -6.10
C HIS A 25 -2.94 -6.29 -6.83
N LEU A 26 -3.67 -5.21 -7.13
CA LEU A 26 -5.03 -5.32 -7.66
C LEU A 26 -5.09 -6.09 -8.99
N LEU A 27 -4.22 -5.74 -9.94
CA LEU A 27 -4.22 -6.32 -11.29
C LEU A 27 -3.88 -7.82 -11.28
N PRO A 28 -2.83 -8.30 -10.59
CA PRO A 28 -2.58 -9.73 -10.41
C PRO A 28 -3.73 -10.47 -9.74
N THR A 29 -4.31 -9.91 -8.67
CA THR A 29 -5.47 -10.53 -7.99
C THR A 29 -6.65 -10.68 -8.95
N PHE A 30 -6.92 -9.67 -9.77
CA PHE A 30 -8.00 -9.69 -10.76
C PHE A 30 -7.76 -10.73 -11.87
N ILE A 31 -6.53 -10.80 -12.40
CA ILE A 31 -6.14 -11.79 -13.42
C ILE A 31 -6.27 -13.22 -12.88
N LEU A 32 -5.74 -13.49 -11.67
CA LEU A 32 -5.81 -14.80 -11.05
C LEU A 32 -7.25 -15.25 -10.81
N ASN A 33 -8.11 -14.33 -10.34
CA ASN A 33 -9.52 -14.59 -10.16
C ASN A 33 -10.23 -14.87 -11.50
N GLY A 34 -9.98 -14.05 -12.52
CA GLY A 34 -10.57 -14.22 -13.85
C GLY A 34 -10.16 -15.52 -14.54
N LEU A 35 -8.96 -16.04 -14.27
CA LEU A 35 -8.49 -17.33 -14.75
C LEU A 35 -9.01 -18.52 -13.92
N SER A 36 -9.83 -18.29 -12.89
CA SER A 36 -10.33 -19.32 -11.97
C SER A 36 -9.20 -20.14 -11.32
N LEU A 37 -8.01 -19.53 -11.17
CA LEU A 37 -6.88 -20.15 -10.48
C LEU A 37 -7.11 -19.99 -8.99
N HIS A 38 -7.59 -21.07 -8.36
CA HIS A 38 -7.82 -21.12 -6.92
C HIS A 38 -6.48 -21.34 -6.22
N MET A 39 -5.79 -20.24 -5.94
CA MET A 39 -4.60 -20.22 -5.10
C MET A 39 -5.04 -20.25 -3.63
N ASP A 40 -4.24 -20.91 -2.79
CA ASP A 40 -4.42 -20.78 -1.35
C ASP A 40 -4.35 -19.29 -0.95
N MET A 41 -5.33 -18.84 -0.16
CA MET A 41 -5.48 -17.42 0.22
C MET A 41 -4.31 -16.92 1.06
N LEU A 42 -3.62 -17.82 1.77
CA LEU A 42 -2.58 -17.49 2.75
C LEU A 42 -1.23 -17.18 2.08
N PRO A 43 -0.69 -18.02 1.16
CA PRO A 43 0.49 -17.68 0.37
C PRO A 43 0.28 -16.42 -0.49
N LEU A 44 -0.88 -16.32 -1.15
CA LEU A 44 -1.22 -15.16 -1.98
C LEU A 44 -1.28 -13.88 -1.14
N GLY A 45 -1.90 -13.93 0.04
CA GLY A 45 -1.92 -12.82 0.98
C GLY A 45 -0.51 -12.39 1.41
N VAL A 46 0.38 -13.32 1.73
CA VAL A 46 1.75 -13.00 2.14
C VAL A 46 2.55 -12.34 1.00
N GLU A 47 2.50 -12.88 -0.21
CA GLU A 47 3.21 -12.32 -1.37
C GLU A 47 2.75 -10.90 -1.70
N LEU A 48 1.44 -10.69 -1.68
CA LEU A 48 0.83 -9.38 -1.90
C LEU A 48 1.25 -8.38 -0.81
N PHE A 49 1.31 -8.80 0.46
CA PHE A 49 1.78 -7.98 1.57
C PHE A 49 3.26 -7.59 1.45
N VAL A 50 4.11 -8.49 0.97
CA VAL A 50 5.53 -8.20 0.72
C VAL A 50 5.68 -7.17 -0.39
N GLY A 51 4.91 -7.30 -1.49
CA GLY A 51 4.91 -6.32 -2.58
C GLY A 51 4.50 -4.92 -2.10
N LEU A 52 3.41 -4.82 -1.33
CA LEU A 52 2.96 -3.57 -0.72
C LEU A 52 4.03 -2.94 0.18
N ALA A 53 4.67 -3.76 1.02
CA ALA A 53 5.74 -3.31 1.91
C ALA A 53 6.95 -2.76 1.15
N ILE A 54 7.39 -3.42 0.08
CA ILE A 54 8.52 -2.97 -0.75
C ILE A 54 8.20 -1.61 -1.40
N VAL A 55 6.99 -1.45 -1.94
CA VAL A 55 6.56 -0.18 -2.56
C VAL A 55 6.53 0.96 -1.53
N ALA A 56 5.93 0.73 -0.37
CA ALA A 56 5.86 1.72 0.70
C ALA A 56 7.26 2.11 1.21
N PHE A 57 8.15 1.13 1.39
CA PHE A 57 9.55 1.37 1.74
C PHE A 57 10.27 2.20 0.68
N TYR A 58 10.12 1.85 -0.60
CA TYR A 58 10.77 2.55 -1.71
C TYR A 58 10.33 4.02 -1.77
N ILE A 59 9.03 4.30 -1.58
CA ILE A 59 8.50 5.67 -1.56
C ILE A 59 9.07 6.45 -0.37
N GLY A 60 9.01 5.88 0.85
CA GLY A 60 9.57 6.51 2.04
C GLY A 60 11.07 6.78 1.92
N TYR A 61 11.80 5.90 1.22
CA TYR A 61 13.23 6.09 0.94
C TYR A 61 13.51 7.19 -0.10
N ARG A 62 12.65 7.37 -1.11
CA ARG A 62 12.92 8.25 -2.25
C ARG A 62 12.34 9.65 -2.11
N SER A 63 11.25 9.81 -1.37
CA SER A 63 10.63 11.11 -1.17
C SER A 63 11.49 12.01 -0.27
N ARG A 64 11.27 13.33 -0.35
CA ARG A 64 12.06 14.33 0.39
C ARG A 64 11.21 14.96 1.50
N GLY A 65 11.52 14.68 2.76
CA GLY A 65 10.91 15.36 3.91
C GLY A 65 10.26 14.39 4.89
N VAL A 66 9.11 14.76 5.47
CA VAL A 66 8.23 13.85 6.23
C VAL A 66 7.40 13.08 5.21
N THR A 67 7.86 11.89 4.86
CA THR A 67 7.42 11.08 3.72
C THR A 67 6.44 9.96 4.08
N ILE A 68 6.23 9.60 5.36
CA ILE A 68 5.25 8.56 5.76
C ILE A 68 3.85 8.86 5.23
N LEU A 69 3.50 10.14 5.11
CA LEU A 69 2.17 10.55 4.64
C LEU A 69 1.88 10.14 3.19
N GLU A 70 2.88 10.14 2.30
CA GLU A 70 2.68 9.83 0.88
C GLU A 70 2.28 8.36 0.62
N PRO A 71 3.00 7.34 1.12
CA PRO A 71 2.59 5.94 1.00
C PRO A 71 1.32 5.66 1.81
N VAL A 72 1.08 6.36 2.92
CA VAL A 72 -0.19 6.26 3.65
C VAL A 72 -1.37 6.73 2.81
N ILE A 73 -1.29 7.93 2.22
CA ILE A 73 -2.35 8.45 1.33
C ILE A 73 -2.52 7.52 0.12
N SER A 74 -1.41 7.00 -0.43
CA SER A 74 -1.44 6.04 -1.53
C SER A 74 -2.22 4.77 -1.17
N VAL A 75 -1.98 4.21 0.01
CA VAL A 75 -2.71 3.03 0.51
C VAL A 75 -4.17 3.36 0.75
N LEU A 76 -4.49 4.51 1.35
CA LEU A 76 -5.88 4.88 1.60
C LEU A 76 -6.68 5.01 0.28
N LEU A 77 -6.09 5.64 -0.74
CA LEU A 77 -6.71 5.72 -2.07
C LEU A 77 -6.88 4.34 -2.71
N TYR A 78 -5.89 3.47 -2.50
CA TYR A 78 -5.92 2.08 -2.95
C TYR A 78 -7.02 1.26 -2.24
N ASP A 79 -7.12 1.34 -0.92
CA ASP A 79 -8.14 0.66 -0.13
C ASP A 79 -9.55 1.14 -0.49
N ILE A 80 -9.71 2.44 -0.76
CA ILE A 80 -10.97 3.00 -1.29
C ILE A 80 -11.31 2.36 -2.64
N THR A 81 -10.33 2.24 -3.54
CA THR A 81 -10.50 1.57 -4.85
C THR A 81 -10.93 0.12 -4.66
N LEU A 82 -10.29 -0.60 -3.74
CA LEU A 82 -10.65 -1.98 -3.39
C LEU A 82 -12.09 -2.08 -2.88
N LEU A 83 -12.53 -1.16 -2.01
CA LEU A 83 -13.91 -1.16 -1.50
C LEU A 83 -14.95 -1.02 -2.62
N PHE A 84 -14.70 -0.15 -3.60
CA PHE A 84 -15.59 0.03 -4.76
C PHE A 84 -15.58 -1.17 -5.71
N GLU A 85 -14.40 -1.70 -6.03
CA GLU A 85 -14.27 -2.88 -6.88
C GLU A 85 -14.87 -4.11 -6.23
N PHE A 86 -14.66 -4.31 -4.93
CA PHE A 86 -15.35 -5.35 -4.18
C PHE A 86 -16.85 -5.19 -4.27
N ARG A 87 -17.42 -3.99 -4.09
CA ARG A 87 -18.87 -3.81 -4.24
C ARG A 87 -19.38 -4.21 -5.64
N ASN A 88 -18.61 -3.94 -6.69
CA ASN A 88 -18.99 -4.24 -8.08
C ASN A 88 -18.82 -5.71 -8.44
N LEU A 89 -17.76 -6.37 -7.98
CA LEU A 89 -17.49 -7.80 -8.21
C LEU A 89 -18.38 -8.70 -7.34
N TRP A 90 -18.67 -8.28 -6.11
CA TRP A 90 -19.30 -9.09 -5.07
C TRP A 90 -20.83 -9.01 -5.06
N GLY A 91 -21.41 -8.04 -5.79
CA GLY A 91 -22.85 -7.95 -6.07
C GLY A 91 -23.42 -9.14 -6.86
N ARG A 92 -22.61 -10.17 -7.17
CA ARG A 92 -23.02 -11.37 -7.90
C ARG A 92 -23.01 -12.69 -7.13
N SER A 93 -22.31 -12.89 -5.98
CA SER A 93 -22.38 -14.23 -5.36
C SER A 93 -21.84 -14.50 -3.93
N ALA A 94 -21.23 -13.59 -3.16
CA ALA A 94 -20.53 -14.03 -1.94
C ALA A 94 -20.96 -13.33 -0.63
N SER A 95 -21.03 -14.10 0.46
CA SER A 95 -21.31 -13.66 1.82
C SER A 95 -20.04 -13.21 2.55
N GLY A 96 -19.24 -12.33 1.92
CA GLY A 96 -18.00 -11.84 2.50
C GLY A 96 -18.30 -10.84 3.62
N SER A 97 -17.85 -11.12 4.84
CA SER A 97 -18.01 -10.20 5.95
C SER A 97 -17.22 -8.92 5.69
N VAL A 98 -17.89 -7.76 5.69
CA VAL A 98 -17.25 -6.43 5.60
C VAL A 98 -16.07 -6.30 6.57
N TRP A 99 -16.15 -6.96 7.73
CA TRP A 99 -15.09 -7.02 8.72
C TRP A 99 -13.76 -7.59 8.19
N ILE A 100 -13.80 -8.57 7.29
CA ILE A 100 -12.59 -9.14 6.70
C ILE A 100 -11.90 -8.10 5.81
N ILE A 101 -12.66 -7.36 5.00
CA ILE A 101 -12.12 -6.30 4.14
C ILE A 101 -11.52 -5.18 4.98
N LEU A 102 -12.23 -4.75 6.03
CA LEU A 102 -11.73 -3.72 6.95
C LEU A 102 -10.46 -4.17 7.68
N LEU A 103 -10.39 -5.43 8.11
CA LEU A 103 -9.21 -5.99 8.75
C LEU A 103 -8.01 -5.99 7.78
N TRP A 104 -8.21 -6.46 6.55
CA TRP A 104 -7.14 -6.46 5.54
C TRP A 104 -6.67 -5.05 5.17
N GLY A 105 -7.59 -4.10 4.98
CA GLY A 105 -7.23 -2.69 4.75
C GLY A 105 -6.44 -2.10 5.93
N PHE A 106 -6.87 -2.37 7.16
CA PHE A 106 -6.15 -1.94 8.35
C PHE A 106 -4.73 -2.52 8.43
N LEU A 107 -4.57 -3.82 8.16
CA LEU A 107 -3.25 -4.47 8.13
C LEU A 107 -2.35 -3.89 7.03
N THR A 108 -2.91 -3.61 5.85
CA THR A 108 -2.19 -2.97 4.73
C THR A 108 -1.71 -1.57 5.12
N LEU A 109 -2.57 -0.79 5.78
CA LEU A 109 -2.23 0.54 6.28
C LEU A 109 -1.09 0.50 7.31
N VAL A 110 -1.19 -0.38 8.31
CA VAL A 110 -0.14 -0.57 9.33
C VAL A 110 1.18 -0.94 8.68
N MET A 111 1.17 -1.87 7.71
CA MET A 111 2.38 -2.25 7.02
C MET A 111 2.96 -1.13 6.17
N ALA A 112 2.15 -0.35 5.46
CA ALA A 112 2.64 0.78 4.69
C ALA A 112 3.27 1.85 5.57
N VAL A 113 2.69 2.15 6.74
CA VAL A 113 3.29 3.06 7.73
C VAL A 113 4.64 2.55 8.20
N CYS A 114 4.71 1.29 8.64
CA CYS A 114 5.94 0.68 9.15
C CYS A 114 7.05 0.65 8.08
N SER A 115 6.71 0.23 6.86
CA SER A 115 7.66 0.14 5.75
C SER A 115 8.13 1.52 5.29
N ALA A 116 7.24 2.50 5.20
CA ALA A 116 7.60 3.88 4.86
C ALA A 116 8.54 4.49 5.91
N TRP A 117 8.25 4.29 7.19
CA TRP A 117 9.10 4.73 8.29
C TRP A 117 10.49 4.10 8.23
N LEU A 118 10.58 2.80 7.91
CA LEU A 118 11.88 2.14 7.68
C LEU A 118 12.63 2.74 6.48
N GLY A 119 11.92 3.08 5.40
CA GLY A 119 12.48 3.76 4.23
C GLY A 119 13.08 5.12 4.58
N GLU A 120 12.36 5.92 5.38
CA GLU A 120 12.85 7.20 5.90
C GLU A 120 14.08 7.03 6.77
N LEU A 121 14.05 6.09 7.71
CA LEU A 121 15.17 5.83 8.61
C LEU A 121 16.42 5.47 7.82
N PHE A 122 16.26 4.65 6.78
CA PHE A 122 17.34 4.28 5.88
C PHE A 122 17.86 5.48 5.08
N GLN A 123 16.96 6.31 4.55
CA GLN A 123 17.32 7.54 3.84
C GLN A 123 18.12 8.50 4.73
N ALA A 124 17.66 8.74 5.95
CA ALA A 124 18.31 9.62 6.92
C ALA A 124 19.72 9.13 7.27
N ARG A 125 19.90 7.82 7.47
CA ARG A 125 21.22 7.20 7.72
C ARG A 125 22.18 7.35 6.55
N MET A 126 21.69 7.19 5.31
CA MET A 126 22.52 7.34 4.12
C MET A 126 22.97 8.80 3.92
N ARG A 127 22.09 9.77 4.17
CA ARG A 127 22.44 11.21 4.11
C ARG A 127 23.39 11.64 5.22
N ALA A 128 23.37 10.99 6.38
CA ALA A 128 24.31 11.28 7.47
C ALA A 128 25.73 10.72 7.21
N LYS A 129 25.87 9.74 6.29
CA LYS A 129 27.16 9.15 5.90
C LYS A 129 27.80 9.80 4.68
N ALA A 130 27.04 10.56 3.90
CA ALA A 130 27.49 11.29 2.71
C ALA A 130 27.93 12.70 3.06
#